data_AF-A0A914R6F3-F1
#
_entry.id   AF-A0A914R6F3-F1
#
_cell.length_a   1.000
_cell.length_b   1.000
_cell.length_c   1.000
_cell.angle_alpha   90.00
_cell.angle_beta   90.00
_cell.angle_gamma   90.00
#
_symmetry.space_group_name_H-M   'P 1'
#
loop_
_entity.id
_entity.type
_entity.pdbx_description
1 polymer ?
#
loop_
_entity_poly.entity_id
_entity_poly.type
_entity_poly.pdbx_seq_one_letter_code
_entity_poly.pdbx_strand_id
1 'polypeptide(L)' 'MSELELQDLLIPVGFYKKVADILSSKYGGDIPNTVEDLCSLPGVGPKMAHLAMQHAWDRIEGLAVDTHVHRIANRLGWV' A
#
# COMPACT_ATOMS: atom_id res chain seq x y z
N MET A 1 -11.05 -21.43 -7.51
CA MET A 1 -9.79 -21.35 -6.77
C MET A 1 -10.11 -21.63 -5.31
N SER A 2 -9.50 -22.65 -4.73
CA SER A 2 -9.58 -22.94 -3.30
C SER A 2 -8.70 -21.98 -2.49
N GLU A 3 -8.94 -21.88 -1.17
CA GLU A 3 -8.10 -21.06 -0.29
C GLU A 3 -6.63 -21.51 -0.31
N LEU A 4 -6.38 -22.82 -0.40
CA LEU A 4 -5.03 -23.39 -0.46
C LEU A 4 -4.30 -22.94 -1.72
N GLU A 5 -4.97 -23.03 -2.88
CA GLU A 5 -4.41 -22.56 -4.16
C GLU A 5 -4.07 -21.06 -4.13
N LEU A 6 -4.94 -20.24 -3.51
CA LEU A 6 -4.66 -18.80 -3.36
C LEU A 6 -3.49 -18.55 -2.41
N GLN A 7 -3.42 -19.29 -1.30
CA GLN A 7 -2.36 -19.16 -0.32
C GLN A 7 -0.99 -19.50 -0.92
N ASP A 8 -0.91 -20.54 -1.76
CA ASP A 8 0.32 -20.93 -2.46
C ASP A 8 0.82 -19.83 -3.41
N LEU A 9 -0.09 -19.14 -4.10
CA LEU A 9 0.25 -18.01 -4.97
C LEU A 9 0.72 -16.77 -4.20
N LEU A 10 0.24 -16.58 -2.96
CA LEU A 10 0.52 -15.41 -2.14
C LEU A 10 1.68 -15.61 -1.16
N ILE A 11 2.36 -16.76 -1.13
CA ILE A 11 3.53 -17.03 -0.27
C ILE A 11 4.56 -15.88 -0.26
N PRO A 12 4.94 -15.27 -1.41
CA PRO A 12 5.92 -14.19 -1.42
C PRO A 12 5.41 -12.89 -0.78
N VAL A 13 4.10 -12.74 -0.62
CA VAL A 13 3.44 -11.52 -0.15
C VAL A 13 3.13 -11.64 1.33
N GLY A 14 3.68 -10.75 2.14
CA GLY A 14 3.36 -10.67 3.56
C GLY A 14 1.97 -10.08 3.83
N PHE A 15 1.42 -10.37 5.01
CA PHE A 15 0.27 -9.67 5.60
C PHE A 15 -1.10 -9.76 4.89
N TYR A 16 -1.22 -10.46 3.76
CA TYR A 16 -2.47 -10.48 2.97
C TYR A 16 -3.73 -10.90 3.75
N LYS A 17 -3.68 -11.98 4.57
CA LYS A 17 -4.82 -12.39 5.40
C LYS A 17 -5.20 -11.32 6.42
N LYS A 18 -4.21 -10.79 7.15
CA LYS A 18 -4.42 -9.76 8.17
C LYS A 18 -5.01 -8.48 7.60
N VAL A 19 -4.55 -8.06 6.42
CA VAL A 19 -5.12 -6.91 5.71
C VAL A 19 -6.57 -7.18 5.32
N ALA A 20 -6.87 -8.34 4.71
CA ALA A 20 -8.24 -8.71 4.35
C ALA A 20 -9.19 -8.73 5.56
N ASP A 21 -8.74 -9.27 6.70
CA ASP A 21 -9.52 -9.30 7.94
C ASP A 21 -9.83 -7.88 8.46
N ILE A 22 -8.85 -6.98 8.42
CA ILE A 22 -9.03 -5.56 8.81
C ILE A 22 -10.02 -4.87 7.87
N LEU A 23 -9.91 -5.08 6.56
CA LEU A 23 -10.81 -4.49 5.57
C LEU A 23 -12.24 -4.97 5.77
N SER A 24 -12.43 -6.28 5.95
CA SER A 24 -13.74 -6.89 6.23
C SER A 24 -14.36 -6.34 7.53
N SER A 25 -13.59 -6.30 8.61
CA SER A 25 -14.11 -5.93 9.95
C SER A 25 -14.28 -4.43 10.18
N LYS A 26 -13.38 -3.58 9.67
CA LYS A 26 -13.36 -2.13 9.95
C LYS A 26 -13.88 -1.28 8.80
N TYR A 27 -13.73 -1.73 7.56
CA TYR A 27 -14.01 -0.92 6.36
C TYR A 27 -15.11 -1.53 5.46
N GLY A 28 -15.91 -2.45 5.99
CA GLY A 28 -17.04 -3.05 5.26
C GLY A 28 -16.63 -3.85 4.04
N GLY A 29 -15.39 -4.35 4.01
CA GLY A 29 -14.82 -5.07 2.89
C GLY A 29 -14.22 -4.20 1.79
N ASP A 30 -14.22 -2.87 1.95
CA ASP A 30 -13.65 -1.93 0.98
C ASP A 30 -12.30 -1.36 1.44
N ILE A 31 -11.56 -0.71 0.54
CA ILE A 31 -10.26 -0.10 0.81
C ILE A 31 -10.45 1.32 1.36
N PRO A 32 -9.79 1.70 2.47
CA PRO A 32 -9.85 3.07 2.98
C PRO A 32 -9.26 4.06 1.98
N ASN A 33 -9.85 5.26 1.93
CA ASN A 33 -9.53 6.30 0.95
C ASN A 33 -8.85 7.55 1.57
N THR A 34 -8.08 7.32 2.63
CA THR A 34 -7.24 8.33 3.30
C THR A 34 -5.82 7.79 3.45
N VAL A 35 -4.81 8.66 3.43
CA VAL A 35 -3.41 8.25 3.57
C VAL A 35 -3.17 7.64 4.95
N GLU A 36 -3.77 8.22 5.99
CA GLU A 36 -3.65 7.79 7.39
C GLU A 36 -4.20 6.38 7.58
N ASP A 37 -5.40 6.10 7.06
CA ASP A 37 -6.01 4.77 7.19
C ASP A 37 -5.29 3.74 6.32
N LEU A 38 -4.83 4.12 5.12
CA LEU A 38 -3.99 3.24 4.30
C LEU A 38 -2.69 2.89 5.03
N CYS A 39 -2.00 3.86 5.62
CA CYS A 39 -0.79 3.63 6.42
C CYS A 39 -1.05 2.82 7.70
N SER A 40 -2.30 2.74 8.16
CA SER A 40 -2.66 1.87 9.29
C SER A 40 -2.69 0.38 8.92
N LEU A 41 -2.73 0.04 7.62
CA LEU A 41 -2.71 -1.33 7.15
C LEU A 41 -1.29 -1.94 7.26
N PRO A 42 -1.15 -3.17 7.77
CA PRO A 42 0.14 -3.84 7.85
C PRO A 42 0.83 -3.94 6.48
N GLY A 43 2.09 -3.48 6.41
CA GLY A 43 2.88 -3.51 5.17
C GLY A 43 2.65 -2.31 4.23
N VAL A 44 1.75 -1.39 4.57
CA VAL A 44 1.52 -0.16 3.81
C VAL A 44 2.18 1.01 4.52
N GLY A 45 3.22 1.58 3.89
CA GLY A 45 3.85 2.82 4.33
C GLY A 45 3.43 4.03 3.48
N PRO A 46 3.91 5.24 3.81
CA PRO A 46 3.53 6.48 3.14
C PRO A 46 3.71 6.44 1.62
N LYS A 47 4.80 5.83 1.13
CA LYS A 47 5.04 5.64 -0.31
C LYS A 47 3.90 4.90 -1.00
N MET A 48 3.40 3.82 -0.38
CA MET A 48 2.34 3.01 -0.96
C MET A 48 0.97 3.68 -0.82
N ALA A 49 0.73 4.35 0.31
CA ALA A 49 -0.51 5.10 0.53
C ALA A 49 -0.67 6.25 -0.48
N HIS A 50 0.37 7.07 -0.70
CA HIS A 50 0.33 8.14 -1.71
C HIS A 50 0.12 7.59 -3.12
N LEU A 51 0.80 6.49 -3.47
CA LEU A 51 0.64 5.84 -4.78
C LEU A 51 -0.79 5.34 -4.99
N ALA A 52 -1.40 4.73 -3.97
CA ALA A 52 -2.77 4.26 -4.02
C ALA A 52 -3.76 5.42 -4.17
N MET A 53 -3.63 6.48 -3.37
CA MET A 53 -4.46 7.68 -3.48
C MET A 53 -4.42 8.30 -4.88
N GLN A 54 -3.22 8.37 -5.47
CA GLN A 54 -3.05 8.92 -6.80
C GLN A 54 -3.69 8.05 -7.88
N HIS A 55 -3.52 6.72 -7.85
CA HIS A 55 -3.97 5.85 -8.94
C HIS A 55 -5.39 5.31 -8.79
N ALA A 56 -5.84 5.03 -7.57
CA ALA A 56 -7.17 4.46 -7.32
C ALA A 56 -8.23 5.53 -7.06
N TRP A 57 -7.85 6.71 -6.55
CA TRP A 57 -8.78 7.79 -6.23
C TRP A 57 -8.50 9.11 -6.97
N ASP A 58 -7.52 9.16 -7.88
CA ASP A 58 -7.13 10.37 -8.63
C ASP A 58 -6.83 11.57 -7.71
N ARG A 59 -6.29 11.30 -6.52
CA ARG A 59 -5.99 12.30 -5.48
C ARG A 59 -4.49 12.35 -5.19
N ILE A 60 -3.90 13.51 -5.44
CA ILE A 60 -2.49 13.77 -5.14
C ILE A 60 -2.37 14.23 -3.69
N GLU A 61 -2.10 13.29 -2.78
CA GLU A 61 -1.96 13.53 -1.34
C GLU A 61 -0.49 13.56 -0.88
N GLY A 62 0.46 13.39 -1.80
CA GLY A 62 1.90 13.38 -1.51
C GLY A 62 2.73 12.72 -2.60
N LEU A 63 4.05 12.67 -2.42
CA LEU A 63 4.98 12.03 -3.34
C LEU A 63 5.27 10.59 -2.89
N ALA A 64 5.02 9.62 -3.78
CA ALA A 64 5.38 8.23 -3.57
C ALA A 64 6.90 8.00 -3.76
N VAL A 65 7.70 8.39 -2.76
CA VAL A 65 9.17 8.29 -2.81
C VAL A 65 9.64 6.86 -2.58
N ASP A 66 10.19 6.23 -3.61
CA ASP A 66 10.85 4.93 -3.52
C ASP A 66 12.39 5.06 -3.54
N THR A 67 13.08 3.93 -3.58
CA THR A 67 14.55 3.92 -3.61
C THR A 67 15.14 4.62 -4.84
N HIS A 68 14.41 4.65 -5.97
CA HIS A 68 14.88 5.24 -7.20
C HIS A 68 14.76 6.76 -7.15
N VAL A 69 13.61 7.27 -6.71
CA VAL A 69 13.41 8.71 -6.46
C VAL A 69 14.44 9.21 -5.45
N HIS A 70 14.59 8.52 -4.32
CA HIS A 70 15.57 8.89 -3.31
C HIS A 70 17.00 8.90 -3.86
N ARG A 71 17.42 7.84 -4.57
CA ARG A 71 18.77 7.75 -5.15
C ARG A 71 19.04 8.82 -6.20
N ILE A 72 18.07 9.16 -7.04
CA ILE A 72 18.22 10.21 -8.05
C ILE A 72 18.31 11.59 -7.38
N ALA A 73 17.45 11.88 -6.40
CA ALA A 73 17.49 13.15 -5.67
C ALA A 73 18.85 13.40 -5.01
N ASN A 74 19.44 12.39 -4.35
CA ASN A 74 20.79 12.46 -3.79
C ASN A 74 21.86 12.70 -4.87
N ARG A 75 21.77 12.01 -6.02
CA ARG A 75 22.73 12.19 -7.13
C ARG A 75 22.66 13.59 -7.76
N LEU A 76 21.49 14.22 -7.72
CA LEU A 76 21.26 15.57 -8.22
C LEU A 76 21.57 16.66 -7.18
N GLY A 77 21.91 16.27 -5.93
CA GLY A 77 22.19 17.21 -4.84
C GLY A 77 20.94 17.93 -4.32
N TRP A 78 19.76 17.31 -4.43
CA TRP A 78 18.51 17.86 -3.91
C TRP A 78 18.24 17.47 -2.45
N VAL A 79 18.96 16.47 -1.95
CA VAL A 79 18.97 15.96 -0.58
C VAL A 79 20.41 15.77 -0.16
#